data_AF-A0A1I4BKU5-F1
#
_entry.id   AF-A0A1I4BKU5-F1
#
_cell.length_a   1.000
_cell.length_b   1.000
_cell.length_c   1.000
_cell.angle_alpha   90.00
_cell.angle_beta   90.00
_cell.angle_gamma   90.00
#
_symmetry.space_group_name_H-M   'P 1'
#
loop_
_entity.id
_entity.type
_entity.pdbx_description
1 polymer ?
#
loop_
_entity_poly.entity_id
_entity_poly.type
_entity_poly.pdbx_seq_one_letter_code
_entity_poly.pdbx_strand_id
1 'polypeptide(L)'
;MPGRPRQDLNRADRILDAAADLLIRLGYRKITIEDIAQQAGIGKGTVYLHWRTKQQLFEALILREAITYVGELMDGLRADPSMVLPHRLMAASFLIVHDRPVLRSMFSGDAKQLQARMADSAMRGHDLFATARFFDLLTRHGLVRDDVPNQAYAWSAVHSGFHLLGNLDPTTAEPDVRARADSLAHVVRAAFEPAGPPDPQVLAVAAAEIIGVFEDVIPPYRERIYGYQRTSEPT
;
A
#
# COMPACT_ATOMS: atom_id res chain seq x y z
N MET A 1 18.95 -25.96 18.88
CA MET A 1 19.71 -25.36 17.76
C MET A 1 18.99 -24.10 17.25
N PRO A 2 19.44 -22.88 17.58
CA PRO A 2 18.83 -21.65 17.08
C PRO A 2 19.60 -21.13 15.85
N GLY A 3 19.24 -21.65 14.67
CA GLY A 3 19.71 -21.16 13.36
C GLY A 3 18.58 -20.91 12.34
N ARG A 4 17.31 -21.08 12.77
CA ARG A 4 16.12 -21.08 11.91
C ARG A 4 15.58 -19.71 11.43
N PRO A 5 15.74 -18.56 12.12
CA PRO A 5 15.02 -17.34 11.73
C PRO A 5 15.39 -16.81 10.34
N ARG A 6 16.69 -16.78 10.01
CA ARG A 6 17.18 -16.14 8.78
C ARG A 6 16.91 -16.97 7.52
N GLN A 7 16.96 -18.30 7.64
CA GLN A 7 16.63 -19.21 6.54
C GLN A 7 15.12 -19.26 6.28
N ASP A 8 14.31 -19.19 7.32
CA ASP A 8 12.86 -19.22 7.18
C ASP A 8 12.29 -17.90 6.63
N LEU A 9 12.89 -16.75 6.95
CA LEU A 9 12.58 -15.48 6.29
C LEU A 9 12.88 -15.53 4.78
N ASN A 10 14.06 -16.04 4.39
CA ASN A 10 14.41 -16.20 2.98
C ASN A 10 13.44 -17.14 2.24
N ARG A 11 12.93 -18.19 2.90
CA ARG A 11 11.88 -19.05 2.31
C ARG A 11 10.55 -18.34 2.14
N ALA A 12 10.10 -17.60 3.16
CA ALA A 12 8.88 -16.81 3.07
C ALA A 12 8.95 -15.80 1.92
N ASP A 13 10.07 -15.08 1.81
CA ASP A 13 10.30 -14.09 0.75
C ASP A 13 10.22 -14.74 -0.64
N ARG A 14 10.92 -15.87 -0.86
CA ARG A 14 10.84 -16.61 -2.13
C ARG A 14 9.44 -17.07 -2.49
N ILE A 15 8.62 -17.46 -1.50
CA ILE A 15 7.22 -17.85 -1.74
C ILE A 15 6.41 -16.63 -2.17
N LEU A 16 6.58 -15.49 -1.49
CA LEU A 16 5.88 -14.25 -1.80
C LEU A 16 6.30 -13.69 -3.16
N ASP A 17 7.58 -13.81 -3.54
CA ASP A 17 8.07 -13.43 -4.87
C ASP A 17 7.42 -14.29 -5.96
N ALA A 18 7.41 -15.61 -5.80
CA ALA A 18 6.71 -16.52 -6.72
C ALA A 18 5.21 -16.20 -6.83
N ALA A 19 4.57 -15.85 -5.71
CA ALA A 19 3.17 -15.47 -5.70
C ALA A 19 2.91 -14.13 -6.40
N ALA A 20 3.81 -13.15 -6.25
CA ALA A 20 3.75 -11.87 -6.94
C ALA A 20 3.81 -12.05 -8.46
N ASP A 21 4.78 -12.83 -8.95
CA ASP A 21 4.95 -13.12 -10.37
C ASP A 21 3.71 -13.81 -10.96
N LEU A 22 3.19 -14.82 -10.26
CA LEU A 22 1.99 -15.54 -10.69
C LEU A 22 0.76 -14.64 -10.66
N LEU A 23 0.63 -13.75 -9.66
CA LEU A 23 -0.47 -12.78 -9.56
C LEU A 23 -0.54 -11.87 -10.77
N ILE A 24 0.59 -11.29 -11.14
CA ILE A 24 0.70 -10.37 -12.27
C ILE A 24 0.40 -11.08 -13.59
N ARG A 25 0.84 -12.34 -13.74
CA ARG A 25 0.69 -13.09 -15.00
C ARG A 25 -0.68 -13.73 -15.19
N LEU A 26 -1.26 -14.28 -14.12
CA LEU A 26 -2.43 -15.16 -14.21
C LEU A 26 -3.67 -14.60 -13.52
N GLY A 27 -3.50 -13.61 -12.64
CA GLY A 27 -4.55 -13.07 -11.77
C GLY A 27 -4.90 -14.01 -10.62
N TYR A 28 -5.48 -13.45 -9.56
CA TYR A 28 -5.71 -14.16 -8.30
C TYR A 28 -6.48 -15.48 -8.48
N ARG A 29 -7.52 -15.53 -9.33
CA ARG A 29 -8.41 -16.69 -9.46
C ARG A 29 -7.71 -17.95 -9.95
N LYS A 30 -6.78 -17.83 -10.90
CA LYS A 30 -6.19 -18.97 -11.62
C LYS A 30 -5.03 -19.64 -10.88
N ILE A 31 -4.53 -19.01 -9.81
CA ILE A 31 -3.33 -19.46 -9.10
C ILE A 31 -3.71 -20.46 -8.00
N THR A 32 -2.95 -21.53 -7.85
CA THR A 32 -3.05 -22.45 -6.72
C THR A 32 -1.80 -22.38 -5.83
N ILE A 33 -1.90 -22.93 -4.61
CA ILE A 33 -0.72 -23.10 -3.74
C ILE A 33 0.32 -24.04 -4.38
N GLU A 34 -0.12 -24.99 -5.20
CA GLU A 34 0.78 -25.88 -5.94
C GLU A 34 1.63 -25.10 -6.95
N ASP A 35 1.00 -24.23 -7.74
CA ASP A 35 1.70 -23.39 -8.72
C ASP A 35 2.75 -22.51 -8.05
N ILE A 36 2.42 -21.93 -6.89
CA ILE A 36 3.34 -21.10 -6.10
C ILE A 36 4.51 -21.93 -5.57
N ALA A 37 4.24 -23.12 -5.02
CA ALA A 37 5.28 -24.00 -4.51
C ALA A 37 6.25 -24.43 -5.62
N GLN A 38 5.71 -24.81 -6.78
CA GLN A 38 6.48 -25.17 -7.96
C GLN A 38 7.35 -24.00 -8.46
N GLN A 39 6.76 -22.80 -8.61
CA GLN A 39 7.47 -21.59 -9.02
C GLN A 39 8.57 -21.19 -8.04
N ALA A 40 8.33 -21.34 -6.73
CA ALA A 40 9.33 -21.05 -5.68
C ALA A 40 10.39 -22.16 -5.52
N GLY A 41 10.26 -23.29 -6.23
CA GLY A 41 11.17 -24.43 -6.11
C GLY A 41 11.15 -25.09 -4.74
N ILE A 42 9.99 -25.15 -4.09
CA ILE A 42 9.82 -25.75 -2.76
C ILE A 42 8.64 -26.74 -2.72
N GLY A 43 8.58 -27.55 -1.68
CA GLY A 43 7.44 -28.44 -1.45
C GLY A 43 6.19 -27.68 -1.00
N LYS A 44 5.02 -28.12 -1.46
CA LYS A 44 3.70 -27.59 -1.05
C LYS A 44 3.53 -27.52 0.47
N GLY A 45 4.00 -28.54 1.19
CA GLY A 45 3.98 -28.57 2.66
C GLY A 45 4.71 -27.39 3.28
N THR A 46 5.82 -26.93 2.68
CA THR A 46 6.57 -25.76 3.15
C THR A 46 5.75 -24.48 3.02
N VAL A 47 4.96 -24.31 1.96
CA VAL A 47 4.05 -23.15 1.83
C VAL A 47 3.04 -23.13 2.98
N TYR A 48 2.46 -24.29 3.32
CA TYR A 48 1.49 -24.40 4.40
C TYR A 48 2.06 -24.17 5.81
N LEU A 49 3.39 -24.33 5.99
CA LEU A 49 4.05 -23.94 7.25
C LEU A 49 4.06 -22.42 7.47
N HIS A 50 4.02 -21.63 6.39
CA HIS A 50 3.98 -20.17 6.46
C HIS A 50 2.54 -19.64 6.43
N TRP A 51 1.70 -20.14 5.51
CA TRP A 51 0.32 -19.68 5.36
C TRP A 51 -0.63 -20.85 5.13
N ARG A 52 -1.65 -20.98 5.98
CA ARG A 52 -2.60 -22.12 5.94
C ARG A 52 -3.53 -22.05 4.75
N THR A 53 -3.75 -20.87 4.19
CA THR A 53 -4.65 -20.67 3.05
C THR A 53 -4.01 -19.79 1.99
N LYS A 54 -4.46 -19.96 0.73
CA LYS A 54 -4.13 -19.05 -0.37
C LYS A 54 -4.46 -17.59 -0.03
N GLN A 55 -5.56 -17.36 0.69
CA GLN A 55 -5.93 -16.02 1.12
C GLN A 55 -4.89 -15.41 2.06
N GLN A 56 -4.45 -16.13 3.10
CA GLN A 56 -3.43 -15.65 4.03
C GLN A 56 -2.11 -15.33 3.33
N LEU A 57 -1.71 -16.16 2.37
CA LEU A 57 -0.51 -15.92 1.57
C LEU A 57 -0.61 -14.61 0.78
N PHE A 58 -1.72 -14.39 0.08
CA PHE A 58 -1.92 -13.17 -0.70
C PHE A 58 -2.12 -11.93 0.19
N GLU A 59 -2.75 -12.04 1.36
CA GLU A 59 -2.79 -10.96 2.35
C GLU A 59 -1.38 -10.59 2.81
N ALA A 60 -0.52 -11.59 3.10
CA ALA A 60 0.87 -11.36 3.46
C ALA A 60 1.68 -10.73 2.32
N LEU A 61 1.44 -11.13 1.07
CA LEU A 61 2.03 -10.48 -0.11
C LEU A 61 1.66 -9.00 -0.16
N ILE A 62 0.38 -8.65 -0.03
CA ILE A 62 -0.03 -7.24 -0.09
C ILE A 62 0.53 -6.44 1.08
N LEU A 63 0.57 -7.01 2.29
CA LEU A 63 1.19 -6.34 3.45
C LEU A 63 2.70 -6.10 3.21
N ARG A 64 3.40 -7.03 2.57
CA ARG A 64 4.82 -6.85 2.21
C ARG A 64 5.00 -5.69 1.23
N GLU A 65 4.17 -5.63 0.20
CA GLU A 65 4.19 -4.52 -0.75
C GLU A 65 3.81 -3.19 -0.08
N ALA A 66 2.85 -3.20 0.84
CA ALA A 66 2.45 -2.02 1.61
C ALA A 66 3.58 -1.50 2.51
N ILE A 67 4.33 -2.38 3.19
CA ILE A 67 5.51 -1.98 3.98
C ILE A 67 6.54 -1.28 3.09
N THR A 68 6.80 -1.83 1.90
CA THR A 68 7.79 -1.27 0.97
C THR A 68 7.31 0.06 0.39
N TYR A 69 6.01 0.18 0.11
CA TYR A 69 5.34 1.43 -0.28
C TYR A 69 5.46 2.52 0.78
N VAL A 70 5.12 2.19 2.03
CA VAL A 70 5.24 3.13 3.16
C VAL A 70 6.69 3.55 3.37
N GLY A 71 7.64 2.61 3.25
CA GLY A 71 9.08 2.91 3.34
C GLY A 71 9.54 3.97 2.33
N GLU A 72 9.13 3.84 1.07
CA GLU A 72 9.48 4.83 0.04
C GLU A 72 8.83 6.21 0.28
N LEU A 73 7.58 6.25 0.78
CA LEU A 73 6.96 7.51 1.19
C LEU A 73 7.74 8.18 2.33
N MET A 74 8.17 7.39 3.32
CA MET A 74 8.96 7.90 4.43
C MET A 74 10.32 8.43 3.97
N ASP A 75 11.00 7.72 3.06
CA ASP A 75 12.28 8.17 2.50
C ASP A 75 12.12 9.46 1.71
N GLY A 76 11.02 9.60 0.95
CA GLY A 76 10.67 10.84 0.29
C GLY A 76 10.42 12.00 1.26
N LEU A 77 9.65 11.77 2.34
CA LEU A 77 9.38 12.78 3.38
C LEU A 77 10.65 13.21 4.12
N ARG A 78 11.58 12.27 4.37
CA ARG A 78 12.89 12.56 4.96
C ARG A 78 13.76 13.40 4.04
N ALA A 79 13.71 13.14 2.73
CA ALA A 79 14.47 13.88 1.73
C ALA A 79 13.91 15.29 1.47
N ASP A 80 12.58 15.42 1.47
CA ASP A 80 11.87 16.67 1.23
C ASP A 80 10.59 16.74 2.10
N PRO A 81 10.64 17.45 3.25
CA PRO A 81 9.48 17.61 4.11
C PRO A 81 8.27 18.26 3.43
N SER A 82 8.45 19.02 2.35
CA SER A 82 7.32 19.59 1.61
C SER A 82 6.46 18.53 0.93
N MET A 83 6.97 17.31 0.76
CA MET A 83 6.21 16.15 0.29
C MET A 83 5.00 15.84 1.18
N VAL A 84 4.98 16.31 2.43
CA VAL A 84 3.82 16.19 3.33
C VAL A 84 2.57 16.89 2.82
N LEU A 85 2.72 17.84 1.88
CA LEU A 85 1.61 18.51 1.24
C LEU A 85 0.72 17.49 0.51
N PRO A 86 -0.62 17.55 0.70
CA PRO A 86 -1.55 16.59 0.12
C PRO A 86 -1.31 16.29 -1.36
N HIS A 87 -1.05 17.31 -2.20
CA HIS A 87 -0.82 17.15 -3.63
C HIS A 87 0.48 16.43 -3.96
N ARG A 88 1.55 16.68 -3.20
CA ARG A 88 2.85 16.05 -3.40
C ARG A 88 2.83 14.61 -2.89
N LEU A 89 2.24 14.39 -1.72
CA LEU A 89 2.09 13.06 -1.15
C LEU A 89 1.25 12.17 -2.05
N MET A 90 0.12 12.67 -2.55
CA MET A 90 -0.76 11.91 -3.44
C MET A 90 -0.09 11.60 -4.79
N ALA A 91 0.59 12.58 -5.39
CA ALA A 91 1.29 12.36 -6.65
C ALA A 91 2.45 11.36 -6.51
N ALA A 92 3.22 11.45 -5.43
CA ALA A 92 4.26 10.47 -5.15
C ALA A 92 3.69 9.08 -4.88
N SER A 93 2.63 8.99 -4.07
CA SER A 93 1.90 7.74 -3.81
C SER A 93 1.43 7.09 -5.12
N PHE A 94 0.90 7.89 -6.05
CA PHE A 94 0.47 7.43 -7.36
C PHE A 94 1.63 6.88 -8.19
N LEU A 95 2.75 7.60 -8.28
CA LEU A 95 3.95 7.15 -9.00
C LEU A 95 4.48 5.84 -8.42
N ILE A 96 4.59 5.77 -7.09
CA ILE A 96 5.06 4.60 -6.37
C ILE A 96 4.17 3.37 -6.63
N VAL A 97 2.84 3.54 -6.60
CA VAL A 97 1.90 2.46 -6.92
C VAL A 97 2.06 2.00 -8.37
N HIS A 98 2.28 2.94 -9.30
CA HIS A 98 2.47 2.64 -10.72
C HIS A 98 3.76 1.86 -11.02
N ASP A 99 4.82 2.07 -10.23
CA ASP A 99 6.07 1.31 -10.29
C ASP A 99 5.98 -0.08 -9.63
N ARG A 100 4.87 -0.37 -8.93
CA ARG A 100 4.63 -1.66 -8.24
C ARG A 100 3.45 -2.42 -8.84
N PRO A 101 3.70 -3.40 -9.74
CA PRO A 101 2.62 -4.12 -10.43
C PRO A 101 1.61 -4.80 -9.51
N VAL A 102 2.05 -5.35 -8.36
CA VAL A 102 1.15 -5.97 -7.38
C VAL A 102 0.19 -4.95 -6.78
N LEU A 103 0.67 -3.80 -6.32
CA LEU A 103 -0.19 -2.73 -5.78
C LEU A 103 -1.08 -2.14 -6.86
N ARG A 104 -0.53 -1.86 -8.05
CA ARG A 104 -1.32 -1.39 -9.19
C ARG A 104 -2.45 -2.34 -9.54
N SER A 105 -2.21 -3.66 -9.46
CA SER A 105 -3.24 -4.66 -9.72
C SER A 105 -4.43 -4.57 -8.75
N MET A 106 -4.26 -4.02 -7.54
CA MET A 106 -5.35 -3.81 -6.58
C MET A 106 -6.36 -2.76 -7.05
N PHE A 107 -5.95 -1.89 -7.97
CA PHE A 107 -6.81 -0.91 -8.65
C PHE A 107 -7.31 -1.42 -10.00
N SER A 108 -7.12 -2.70 -10.32
CA SER A 108 -7.57 -3.33 -11.56
C SER A 108 -8.63 -4.40 -11.30
N GLY A 109 -9.43 -4.73 -12.32
CA GLY A 109 -10.50 -5.72 -12.21
C GLY A 109 -10.02 -7.14 -11.84
N ASP A 110 -8.78 -7.49 -12.17
CA ASP A 110 -8.24 -8.85 -11.99
C ASP A 110 -8.02 -9.23 -10.53
N ALA A 111 -7.86 -8.24 -9.65
CA ALA A 111 -7.74 -8.44 -8.20
C ALA A 111 -9.04 -8.19 -7.44
N LYS A 112 -10.17 -7.91 -8.11
CA LYS A 112 -11.43 -7.48 -7.44
C LYS A 112 -11.91 -8.42 -6.34
N GLN A 113 -11.70 -9.73 -6.47
CA GLN A 113 -12.02 -10.69 -5.41
C GLN A 113 -11.05 -10.64 -4.22
N LEU A 114 -9.76 -10.46 -4.49
CA LEU A 114 -8.77 -10.26 -3.45
C LEU A 114 -9.03 -8.94 -2.72
N GLN A 115 -9.32 -7.87 -3.46
CA GLN A 115 -9.73 -6.58 -2.94
C GLN A 115 -10.98 -6.67 -2.06
N ALA A 116 -12.03 -7.35 -2.51
CA ALA A 116 -13.25 -7.54 -1.72
C ALA A 116 -12.98 -8.29 -0.40
N ARG A 117 -12.14 -9.33 -0.43
CA ARG A 117 -11.74 -10.07 0.78
C ARG A 117 -10.86 -9.25 1.71
N MET A 118 -9.99 -8.42 1.16
CA MET A 118 -9.17 -7.48 1.94
C MET A 118 -10.02 -6.39 2.58
N ALA A 119 -11.07 -5.92 1.89
CA ALA A 119 -12.02 -4.97 2.45
C ALA A 119 -12.70 -5.54 3.71
N ASP A 120 -12.93 -6.84 3.80
CA ASP A 120 -13.51 -7.48 4.98
C ASP A 120 -12.46 -7.95 6.02
N SER A 121 -11.17 -7.65 5.77
CA SER A 121 -10.07 -8.02 6.66
C SER A 121 -9.75 -6.91 7.67
N ALA A 122 -8.98 -7.24 8.72
CA ALA A 122 -8.46 -6.28 9.67
C ALA A 122 -7.60 -5.16 9.03
N MET A 123 -7.17 -5.33 7.78
CA MET A 123 -6.48 -4.29 7.00
C MET A 123 -7.38 -3.08 6.73
N ARG A 124 -8.70 -3.26 6.52
CA ARG A 124 -9.66 -2.15 6.40
C ARG A 124 -9.65 -1.27 7.67
N GLY A 125 -9.57 -1.88 8.84
CA GLY A 125 -9.51 -1.17 10.11
C GLY A 125 -8.24 -0.31 10.24
N HIS A 126 -7.09 -0.85 9.85
CA HIS A 126 -5.83 -0.11 9.85
C HIS A 126 -5.80 1.02 8.80
N ASP A 127 -6.29 0.77 7.58
CA ASP A 127 -6.33 1.79 6.51
C ASP A 127 -7.24 2.96 6.89
N LEU A 128 -8.44 2.67 7.45
CA LEU A 128 -9.36 3.71 7.92
C LEU A 128 -8.77 4.50 9.09
N PHE A 129 -8.12 3.82 10.04
CA PHE A 129 -7.47 4.48 11.18
C PHE A 129 -6.30 5.37 10.74
N ALA A 130 -5.43 4.88 9.85
CA ALA A 130 -4.32 5.65 9.31
C ALA A 130 -4.82 6.86 8.51
N THR A 131 -5.88 6.70 7.70
CA THR A 131 -6.49 7.79 6.94
C THR A 131 -7.09 8.86 7.87
N ALA A 132 -7.79 8.46 8.93
CA ALA A 132 -8.33 9.40 9.90
C ALA A 132 -7.22 10.17 10.65
N ARG A 133 -6.17 9.47 11.12
CA ARG A 133 -5.01 10.12 11.76
C ARG A 133 -4.28 11.07 10.81
N PHE A 134 -4.19 10.72 9.53
CA PHE A 134 -3.59 11.55 8.50
C PHE A 134 -4.35 12.87 8.32
N PHE A 135 -5.67 12.82 8.14
CA PHE A 135 -6.47 14.04 7.98
C PHE A 135 -6.54 14.89 9.24
N ASP A 136 -6.61 14.27 10.43
CA ASP A 136 -6.52 15.00 11.69
C ASP A 136 -5.20 15.78 11.78
N LEU A 137 -4.09 15.12 11.49
CA LEU A 137 -2.76 15.73 11.50
C LEU A 137 -2.66 16.90 10.53
N LEU A 138 -3.08 16.73 9.27
CA LEU A 138 -3.02 17.80 8.28
C LEU A 138 -3.94 18.96 8.63
N THR A 139 -5.13 18.69 9.19
CA THR A 139 -6.06 19.72 9.66
C THR A 139 -5.45 20.51 10.81
N ARG A 140 -4.85 19.84 11.82
CA ARG A 140 -4.17 20.48 12.96
C ARG A 140 -3.04 21.42 12.53
N HIS A 141 -2.33 21.06 11.47
CA HIS A 141 -1.24 21.86 10.90
C HIS A 141 -1.70 22.88 9.85
N GLY A 142 -3.01 22.98 9.59
CA GLY A 142 -3.55 23.90 8.58
C GLY A 142 -3.06 23.62 7.17
N LEU A 143 -2.76 22.35 6.85
CA LEU A 143 -2.30 21.91 5.53
C LEU A 143 -3.43 21.40 4.63
N VAL A 144 -4.64 21.28 5.20
CA VAL A 144 -5.84 20.85 4.50
C VAL A 144 -6.97 21.82 4.82
N ARG A 145 -7.84 22.07 3.85
CA ARG A 145 -9.05 22.89 3.98
C ARG A 145 -10.09 22.17 4.84
N ASP A 146 -10.84 22.90 5.65
CA ASP A 146 -11.93 22.38 6.47
C ASP A 146 -13.32 22.54 5.84
N ASP A 147 -13.41 23.22 4.69
CA ASP A 147 -14.67 23.51 3.99
C ASP A 147 -15.06 22.46 2.93
N VAL A 148 -14.27 21.40 2.77
CA VAL A 148 -14.50 20.35 1.77
C VAL A 148 -15.58 19.38 2.25
N PRO A 149 -16.76 19.31 1.60
CA PRO A 149 -17.81 18.37 2.00
C PRO A 149 -17.34 16.92 1.83
N ASN A 150 -17.58 16.08 2.85
CA ASN A 150 -17.20 14.66 2.83
C ASN A 150 -15.73 14.43 2.42
N GLN A 151 -14.80 15.22 2.98
CA GLN A 151 -13.40 15.28 2.56
C GLN A 151 -12.71 13.93 2.38
N ALA A 152 -12.89 12.99 3.31
CA ALA A 152 -12.30 11.64 3.22
C ALA A 152 -12.82 10.85 2.00
N TYR A 153 -14.10 10.99 1.66
CA TYR A 153 -14.68 10.38 0.46
C TYR A 153 -14.17 11.06 -0.81
N ALA A 154 -14.16 12.39 -0.85
CA ALA A 154 -13.64 13.15 -1.99
C ALA A 154 -12.18 12.78 -2.28
N TRP A 155 -11.35 12.67 -1.24
CA TRP A 155 -9.97 12.21 -1.34
C TRP A 155 -9.86 10.82 -1.94
N SER A 156 -10.63 9.88 -1.39
CA SER A 156 -10.65 8.48 -1.85
C SER A 156 -11.12 8.36 -3.29
N ALA A 157 -12.11 9.17 -3.69
CA ALA A 157 -12.66 9.21 -5.05
C ALA A 157 -11.64 9.76 -6.05
N VAL A 158 -10.95 10.85 -5.71
CA VAL A 158 -9.86 11.40 -6.54
C VAL A 158 -8.74 10.38 -6.69
N HIS A 159 -8.23 9.83 -5.58
CA HIS A 159 -7.15 8.85 -5.61
C HIS A 159 -7.51 7.61 -6.46
N SER A 160 -8.66 6.99 -6.16
CA SER A 160 -9.09 5.77 -6.84
C SER A 160 -9.42 6.02 -8.31
N GLY A 161 -10.03 7.17 -8.62
CA GLY A 161 -10.39 7.56 -9.99
C GLY A 161 -9.17 7.65 -10.90
N PHE A 162 -8.08 8.27 -10.45
CA PHE A 162 -6.84 8.39 -11.23
C PHE A 162 -6.18 7.03 -11.52
N HIS A 163 -6.22 6.08 -10.58
CA HIS A 163 -5.73 4.72 -10.81
C HIS A 163 -6.63 3.91 -11.75
N LEU A 164 -7.94 4.10 -11.67
CA LEU A 164 -8.93 3.31 -12.43
C LEU A 164 -9.15 3.82 -13.86
N LEU A 165 -9.06 5.12 -14.10
CA LEU A 165 -9.47 5.73 -15.36
C LEU A 165 -8.74 5.13 -16.56
N GLY A 166 -7.42 4.94 -16.45
CA GLY A 166 -6.61 4.34 -17.51
C GLY A 166 -6.98 2.90 -17.86
N ASN A 167 -7.62 2.17 -16.93
CA ASN A 167 -8.11 0.81 -17.17
C ASN A 167 -9.52 0.81 -17.79
N LEU A 168 -10.33 1.85 -17.52
CA LEU A 168 -11.70 1.96 -18.02
C LEU A 168 -11.75 2.49 -19.45
N ASP A 169 -10.88 3.43 -19.79
CA ASP A 169 -10.74 3.94 -21.16
C ASP A 169 -9.26 4.09 -21.54
N PRO A 170 -8.60 2.97 -21.95
CA PRO A 170 -7.19 2.99 -22.34
C PRO A 170 -6.91 3.84 -23.59
N THR A 171 -7.93 4.15 -24.38
CA THR A 171 -7.77 4.83 -25.68
C THR A 171 -7.65 6.35 -25.55
N THR A 172 -8.23 6.90 -24.48
CA THR A 172 -8.18 8.34 -24.18
C THR A 172 -7.26 8.65 -22.99
N ALA A 173 -6.77 7.63 -22.29
CA ALA A 173 -5.87 7.79 -21.17
C ALA A 173 -4.53 8.41 -21.60
N GLU A 174 -4.11 9.47 -20.89
CA GLU A 174 -2.77 10.04 -21.01
C GLU A 174 -1.71 8.94 -20.77
N PRO A 175 -0.88 8.60 -21.78
CA PRO A 175 0.07 7.50 -21.67
C PRO A 175 1.17 7.78 -20.62
N ASP A 176 1.61 9.03 -20.47
CA ASP A 176 2.66 9.37 -19.49
C ASP A 176 2.12 9.31 -18.06
N VAL A 177 2.72 8.44 -17.25
CA VAL A 177 2.40 8.30 -15.83
C VAL A 177 2.75 9.59 -15.07
N ARG A 178 3.81 10.30 -15.45
CA ARG A 178 4.22 11.55 -14.80
C ARG A 178 3.24 12.67 -15.09
N ALA A 179 2.82 12.84 -16.35
CA ALA A 179 1.78 13.81 -16.72
C ALA A 179 0.45 13.57 -15.98
N ARG A 180 0.08 12.29 -15.75
CA ARG A 180 -1.07 11.94 -14.90
C ARG A 180 -0.86 12.29 -13.44
N ALA A 181 0.33 12.05 -12.89
CA ALA A 181 0.68 12.43 -11.53
C ALA A 181 0.64 13.97 -11.33
N ASP A 182 1.10 14.74 -12.32
CA ASP A 182 1.04 16.20 -12.31
C ASP A 182 -0.41 16.70 -12.34
N SER A 183 -1.27 16.05 -13.14
CA SER A 183 -2.71 16.32 -13.17
C SER A 183 -3.38 16.02 -11.83
N LEU A 184 -3.01 14.89 -11.20
CA LEU A 184 -3.47 14.53 -9.86
C LEU A 184 -3.02 15.55 -8.81
N ALA A 185 -1.75 15.95 -8.84
CA ALA A 185 -1.22 16.98 -7.96
C ALA A 185 -2.00 18.30 -8.11
N HIS A 186 -2.28 18.71 -9.36
CA HIS A 186 -3.05 19.92 -9.63
C HIS A 186 -4.45 19.86 -9.01
N VAL A 187 -5.20 18.76 -9.24
CA VAL A 187 -6.55 18.58 -8.69
C VAL A 187 -6.53 18.56 -7.17
N VAL A 188 -5.60 17.82 -6.56
CA VAL A 188 -5.53 17.69 -5.10
C VAL A 188 -5.19 19.03 -4.45
N ARG A 189 -4.24 19.78 -5.01
CA ARG A 189 -3.88 21.10 -4.50
C ARG A 189 -5.07 22.06 -4.54
N ALA A 190 -5.78 22.11 -5.66
CA ALA A 190 -6.92 23.00 -5.82
C ALA A 190 -8.10 22.63 -4.90
N ALA A 191 -8.34 21.34 -4.70
CA ALA A 191 -9.50 20.85 -3.96
C ALA A 191 -9.28 20.78 -2.44
N PHE A 192 -8.08 20.44 -1.97
CA PHE A 192 -7.84 20.09 -0.56
C PHE A 192 -6.92 21.04 0.18
N GLU A 193 -6.08 21.84 -0.49
CA GLU A 193 -5.09 22.68 0.20
C GLU A 193 -5.52 24.13 0.34
N PRO A 194 -5.16 24.79 1.46
CA PRO A 194 -5.42 26.21 1.63
C PRO A 194 -4.59 27.05 0.65
N ALA A 195 -5.04 28.28 0.42
CA ALA A 195 -4.33 29.22 -0.43
C ALA A 195 -3.06 29.75 0.24
N GLY A 196 -2.00 29.93 -0.56
CA GLY A 196 -0.72 30.47 -0.10
C GLY A 196 0.31 29.38 0.27
N PRO A 197 1.60 29.74 0.32
CA PRO A 197 2.63 28.80 0.71
C PRO A 197 2.59 28.56 2.23
N PRO A 198 2.57 27.29 2.69
CA PRO A 198 2.67 26.97 4.11
C PRO A 198 4.07 27.27 4.65
N ASP A 199 4.15 27.50 5.96
CA ASP A 199 5.41 27.73 6.67
C ASP A 199 6.30 26.47 6.56
N PRO A 200 7.55 26.58 6.06
CA PRO A 200 8.50 25.46 6.00
C PRO A 200 8.70 24.74 7.34
N GLN A 201 8.58 25.46 8.46
CA GLN A 201 8.71 24.87 9.79
C GLN A 201 7.53 23.98 10.14
N VAL A 202 6.31 24.36 9.73
CA VAL A 202 5.10 23.52 9.85
C VAL A 202 5.24 22.27 8.98
N LEU A 203 5.79 22.40 7.76
CA LEU A 203 6.03 21.25 6.88
C LEU A 203 7.00 20.24 7.50
N ALA A 204 8.09 20.71 8.10
CA ALA A 204 9.05 19.85 8.79
C ALA A 204 8.43 19.07 9.95
N VAL A 205 7.61 19.74 10.79
CA VAL A 205 6.94 19.11 11.92
C VAL A 205 5.89 18.09 11.44
N ALA A 206 5.04 18.47 10.49
CA ALA A 206 4.01 17.59 9.95
C ALA A 206 4.61 16.35 9.27
N ALA A 207 5.72 16.53 8.52
CA ALA A 207 6.42 15.41 7.89
C ALA A 207 6.96 14.42 8.93
N ALA A 208 7.58 14.92 10.01
CA ALA A 208 8.08 14.07 11.09
C ALA A 208 6.95 13.32 11.82
N GLU A 209 5.81 13.97 12.08
CA GLU A 209 4.64 13.30 12.68
C GLU A 209 4.07 12.21 11.76
N ILE A 210 3.95 12.47 10.45
CA ILE A 210 3.48 11.46 9.48
C ILE A 210 4.44 10.27 9.39
N ILE A 211 5.75 10.52 9.38
CA ILE A 211 6.76 9.48 9.46
C ILE A 211 6.53 8.62 10.71
N GLY A 212 6.26 9.23 11.88
CA GLY A 212 5.92 8.50 13.10
C GLY A 212 4.66 7.64 12.97
N VAL A 213 3.60 8.16 12.33
CA VAL A 213 2.39 7.37 12.03
C VAL A 213 2.72 6.16 11.15
N PHE A 214 3.60 6.32 10.16
CA PHE A 214 4.05 5.24 9.30
C PHE A 214 4.95 4.22 10.02
N GLU A 215 5.79 4.65 10.95
CA GLU A 215 6.62 3.76 11.77
C GLU A 215 5.78 2.89 12.70
N ASP A 216 4.66 3.41 13.21
CA ASP A 216 3.73 2.67 14.08
C ASP A 216 3.04 1.49 13.35
N VAL A 217 2.77 1.62 12.04
CA VAL A 217 1.99 0.62 11.29
C VAL A 217 2.84 -0.54 10.74
N ILE A 218 4.15 -0.35 10.58
CA ILE A 218 5.05 -1.36 9.98
C ILE A 218 5.23 -2.61 10.87
N PRO A 219 5.51 -2.52 12.18
CA PRO A 219 5.77 -3.69 13.01
C PRO A 219 4.59 -4.68 13.07
N PRO A 220 3.32 -4.25 13.27
CA PRO A 220 2.18 -5.14 13.20
C PRO A 220 2.03 -5.86 11.85
N TYR A 221 2.41 -5.20 10.74
CA TYR A 221 2.34 -5.81 9.42
C TYR A 221 3.40 -6.91 9.28
N ARG A 222 4.64 -6.64 9.72
CA ARG A 222 5.71 -7.65 9.73
C ARG A 222 5.35 -8.87 10.57
N GLU A 223 4.75 -8.66 11.73
CA GLU A 223 4.29 -9.77 12.58
C GLU A 223 3.20 -10.60 11.88
N ARG A 224 2.27 -9.98 11.15
CA ARG A 224 1.25 -10.72 10.40
C ARG A 224 1.82 -11.51 9.21
N ILE A 225 2.86 -10.98 8.54
CA ILE A 225 3.50 -11.65 7.42
C ILE A 225 4.29 -12.88 7.90
N TYR A 226 5.10 -12.71 8.96
CA TYR A 226 6.11 -13.71 9.37
C TYR A 226 5.78 -14.45 10.68
N GLY A 227 4.76 -14.01 11.42
CA GLY A 227 4.42 -14.51 12.76
C GLY A 227 3.55 -15.77 12.80
N TYR A 228 3.01 -16.22 11.67
CA TYR A 228 2.20 -17.45 11.58
C TYR A 228 2.94 -18.71 12.08
N GLN A 229 4.27 -18.67 12.17
CA GLN A 229 5.09 -19.76 12.71
C GLN A 229 4.95 -19.96 14.23
N ARG A 230 4.46 -18.96 14.99
CA ARG A 230 4.38 -19.05 16.46
C ARG A 230 3.10 -19.67 17.00
N THR A 231 2.06 -19.84 16.19
CA THR A 231 0.75 -20.34 16.63
C THR A 231 0.56 -21.85 16.41
N SER A 232 1.66 -22.59 16.29
CA SER A 232 1.70 -24.04 16.09
C SER A 232 2.41 -24.81 17.20
N GLU A 233 2.37 -24.30 18.44
CA GLU A 233 2.48 -25.15 19.63
C GLU A 233 1.06 -25.39 20.17
N PRO A 234 0.49 -26.61 20.00
CA PRO A 234 -0.64 -27.01 20.82
C PRO A 234 -0.12 -27.27 22.24
N THR A 235 -0.73 -26.61 23.22
CA THR A 235 -0.66 -26.98 24.63
C THR A 235 -1.15 -28.40 24.85
#